data_AF-A0A081GPE5-F1
#
_entry.id   AF-A0A081GPE5-F1
#
_cell.length_a   1.000
_cell.length_b   1.000
_cell.length_c   1.000
_cell.angle_alpha   90.00
_cell.angle_beta   90.00
_cell.angle_gamma   90.00
#
_symmetry.space_group_name_H-M   'P 1'
#
loop_
_entity.id
_entity.type
_entity.pdbx_description
1 polymer ?
#
loop_
_entity_poly.entity_id
_entity_poly.type
_entity_poly.pdbx_seq_one_letter_code
_entity_poly.pdbx_strand_id
1 'polypeptide(L)' 'MAGPGSNVVEMLHPGSFVRLRDHPEDLPPFQLIRCHGGRCWVRQQAWGTMVQLELPHRRLTAAA' A
#
# COMPACT_ATOMS: atom_id res chain seq x y z
N MET A 1 18.38 8.64 -27.00
CA MET A 1 18.68 7.53 -26.07
C MET A 1 18.16 7.93 -24.69
N ALA A 2 17.09 7.32 -24.21
CA ALA A 2 16.61 7.52 -22.84
C ALA A 2 17.30 6.49 -21.94
N GLY A 3 18.03 6.93 -20.92
CA GLY A 3 18.66 6.04 -19.95
C GLY A 3 17.61 5.24 -19.16
N PRO A 4 17.94 4.06 -18.63
CA PRO A 4 17.00 3.29 -17.83
C PRO A 4 16.73 4.08 -16.55
N GLY A 5 15.58 4.76 -16.48
CA GLY A 5 15.10 5.34 -15.24
C GLY A 5 14.93 4.21 -14.24
N SER A 6 15.77 4.19 -13.21
CA SER A 6 15.65 3.28 -12.08
C SER A 6 14.20 3.37 -11.57
N ASN A 7 13.38 2.37 -11.88
CA ASN A 7 12.04 2.24 -11.33
C ASN A 7 12.22 1.86 -9.86
N VAL A 8 12.47 2.87 -9.02
CA VAL A 8 12.58 2.67 -7.57
C VAL A 8 11.19 2.31 -7.08
N VAL A 9 11.01 1.03 -6.79
CA VAL A 9 9.81 0.49 -6.16
C VAL A 9 10.02 0.60 -4.66
N GLU A 10 9.10 1.29 -3.98
CA GLU A 10 9.15 1.42 -2.53
C GLU A 10 8.95 0.05 -1.86
N MET A 11 9.84 -0.29 -0.93
CA MET A 11 9.71 -1.53 -0.18
C MET A 11 8.65 -1.35 0.90
N LEU A 12 7.51 -2.02 0.76
CA LEU A 12 6.45 -2.01 1.77
C LEU A 12 6.48 -3.30 2.59
N HIS A 13 6.50 -3.18 3.91
CA HIS A 13 6.68 -4.30 4.83
C HIS A 13 5.35 -4.75 5.46
N PRO A 14 5.04 -6.06 5.51
CA PRO A 14 3.90 -6.55 6.26
C PRO A 14 3.85 -5.99 7.69
N GLY A 15 2.65 -5.60 8.12
CA GLY A 15 2.41 -4.97 9.42
C GLY A 15 2.57 -3.44 9.41
N SER A 16 3.21 -2.85 8.40
CA SER A 16 3.35 -1.39 8.28
C SER A 16 2.02 -0.72 7.94
N PHE A 17 1.96 0.59 8.17
CA PHE A 17 0.85 1.42 7.70
C PHE A 17 1.15 1.99 6.32
N VAL A 18 0.14 2.02 5.46
CA VAL A 18 0.22 2.48 4.08
C VAL A 18 -1.00 3.34 3.74
N ARG A 19 -0.82 4.26 2.80
CA ARG A 19 -1.89 5.08 2.22
C ARG A 19 -1.99 4.82 0.73
N LEU A 20 -3.15 5.10 0.15
CA LEU A 20 -3.25 5.30 -1.29
C LEU A 20 -2.48 6.58 -1.68
N ARG A 21 -1.95 6.64 -2.90
CA ARG A 21 -1.28 7.86 -3.39
C ARG A 21 -2.23 9.06 -3.49
N ASP A 22 -3.51 8.79 -3.70
CA ASP A 22 -4.62 9.74 -3.73
C ASP A 22 -5.48 9.66 -2.46
N HIS A 23 -4.90 9.24 -1.33
CA HIS A 23 -5.62 9.06 -0.07
C HIS A 23 -6.00 10.40 0.56
N PRO A 24 -7.30 10.64 0.85
CA PRO A 24 -7.73 11.82 1.62
C PRO A 24 -7.04 11.88 2.98
N GLU A 25 -6.57 13.07 3.38
CA GLU A 25 -5.79 13.25 4.62
C GLU A 25 -6.59 12.93 5.89
N ASP A 26 -7.91 13.08 5.84
CA ASP A 26 -8.84 12.81 6.93
C ASP A 26 -9.18 11.32 7.10
N LEU A 27 -8.74 10.46 6.18
CA LEU A 27 -8.93 9.02 6.29
C LEU A 27 -7.71 8.34 6.97
N PRO A 28 -7.94 7.40 7.90
CA PRO A 28 -6.85 6.68 8.55
C PRO A 28 -6.09 5.80 7.54
N PRO A 29 -4.79 5.53 7.78
CA PRO A 29 -4.03 4.64 6.93
C PRO A 29 -4.53 3.19 7.05
N PHE A 30 -4.23 2.39 6.02
CA PHE A 30 -4.45 0.95 6.05
C PHE A 30 -3.23 0.25 6.65
N GLN A 31 -3.43 -0.91 7.27
CA GLN A 31 -2.32 -1.79 7.62
C GLN A 31 -2.06 -2.77 6.49
N LEU A 32 -0.80 -2.90 6.08
CA LEU A 32 -0.38 -3.86 5.07
C LEU A 32 -0.35 -5.28 5.65
N ILE A 33 -1.04 -6.21 5.00
CA ILE A 33 -1.04 -7.64 5.37
C ILE A 33 0.06 -8.39 4.64
N ARG A 34 0.11 -8.26 3.30
CA ARG A 34 1.12 -8.88 2.45
C ARG A 34 1.16 -8.23 1.07
N CYS A 35 2.26 -8.38 0.36
CA CYS A 35 2.34 -8.11 -1.08
C CYS A 35 2.83 -9.35 -1.82
N HIS A 36 2.23 -9.64 -2.97
CA HIS A 36 2.58 -10.75 -3.85
C HIS A 36 2.24 -10.40 -5.29
N GLY A 37 3.17 -10.60 -6.23
CA GLY A 37 2.93 -10.37 -7.66
C GLY A 37 2.49 -8.95 -8.03
N GLY A 38 3.04 -7.92 -7.37
CA GLY A 38 2.69 -6.51 -7.63
C GLY A 38 1.32 -6.07 -7.08
N ARG A 39 0.66 -6.93 -6.29
CA ARG A 39 -0.58 -6.66 -5.58
C ARG A 39 -0.32 -6.73 -4.08
N CYS A 40 -1.07 -5.96 -3.31
CA CYS A 40 -0.96 -5.90 -1.87
C CYS A 40 -2.34 -6.02 -1.25
N TRP A 41 -2.41 -6.73 -0.13
CA TRP A 41 -3.62 -6.87 0.68
C TRP A 41 -3.48 -5.99 1.90
N VAL A 42 -4.46 -5.12 2.11
CA VAL A 42 -4.47 -4.18 3.22
C VAL A 42 -5.76 -4.33 4.02
N ARG A 43 -5.77 -3.85 5.26
CA ARG A 43 -6.98 -3.78 6.09
C ARG A 43 -7.14 -2.40 6.73
N GLN A 44 -8.40 -2.01 6.96
CA GLN A 44 -8.74 -0.84 7.77
C GLN A 44 -9.13 -1.30 9.17
N GLN A 45 -8.63 -0.63 10.21
CA GLN A 45 -8.85 -1.06 11.60
C GLN A 45 -10.29 -0.88 12.07
N ALA A 46 -11.05 0.01 11.43
CA ALA A 46 -12.46 0.25 11.72
C ALA A 46 -13.40 -0.82 11.11
N TRP A 47 -12.89 -1.66 10.22
CA TRP A 47 -13.68 -2.72 9.59
C TRP A 47 -13.49 -4.05 10.31
N GLY A 48 -14.37 -5.02 10.04
CA GLY A 48 -14.24 -6.37 10.58
C GLY A 48 -12.89 -6.99 10.22
N THR A 49 -12.32 -7.78 11.13
CA THR A 49 -10.95 -8.33 11.03
C THR A 49 -10.71 -9.23 9.82
N MET A 50 -11.77 -9.78 9.24
CA MET A 50 -11.74 -10.61 8.03
C MET A 50 -11.77 -9.79 6.73
N VAL A 51 -12.05 -8.49 6.79
CA VAL A 51 -12.12 -7.63 5.60
C VAL A 51 -10.71 -7.24 5.17
N GLN A 52 -10.33 -7.67 3.97
CA GLN A 52 -9.07 -7.29 3.31
C GLN A 52 -9.40 -6.73 1.92
N LEU A 53 -8.68 -5.67 1.55
CA LEU A 53 -8.75 -5.09 0.21
C LEU A 53 -7.50 -5.45 -0.58
N GLU A 54 -7.70 -5.89 -1.81
CA GLU A 54 -6.62 -6.10 -2.77
C GLU A 54 -6.42 -4.83 -3.62
N LEU A 55 -5.19 -4.31 -3.62
CA LEU A 55 -4.83 -3.08 -4.33
C LEU A 55 -3.52 -3.29 -5.11
N PRO A 56 -3.32 -2.57 -6.23
CA PRO A 56 -2.02 -2.53 -6.89
C PRO A 56 -0.95 -1.93 -5.98
N HIS A 57 0.22 -2.55 -5.87
CA HIS A 57 1.35 -2.03 -5.10
C HIS A 57 1.71 -0.60 -5.49
N ARG A 58 1.70 -0.29 -6.79
CA ARG A 58 1.98 1.06 -7.33
C ARG A 58 1.04 2.16 -6.84
N ARG A 59 -0.12 1.82 -6.28
CA ARG A 59 -1.07 2.79 -5.70
C ARG A 59 -0.82 3.04 -4.21
N LEU A 60 0.06 2.27 -3.58
CA LEU A 60 0.39 2.40 -2.17
C LEU A 60 1.69 3.18 -1.98
N THR A 61 1.79 3.79 -0.80
CA THR A 61 2.98 4.46 -0.27
C THR A 61 3.01 4.24 1.25
N ALA A 62 4.18 4.25 1.88
CA ALA A 62 4.27 4.22 3.34
C ALA A 62 3.53 5.41 3.96
N ALA A 63 2.85 5.14 5.07
CA ALA A 63 2.35 6.18 5.95
C ALA A 63 3.50 6.58 6.89
N ALA A 64 4.02 7.81 6.74
CA ALA A 64 4.93 8.42 7.71
C ALA A 64 4.24 8.62 9.07
#